data_AF-A0A143WUX8-F1
#
_entry.id   AF-A0A143WUX8-F1
#
_cell.length_a   1.000
_cell.length_b   1.000
_cell.length_c   1.000
_cell.angle_alpha   90.00
_cell.angle_beta   90.00
_cell.angle_gamma   90.00
#
_symmetry.space_group_name_H-M   'P 1'
#
loop_
_entity.id
_entity.type
_entity.pdbx_description
1 polymer ?
#
loop_
_entity_poly.entity_id
_entity_poly.type
_entity_poly.pdbx_seq_one_letter_code
_entity_poly.pdbx_strand_id
1 'polypeptide(L)'
;MCCFAGESTRTCTINGTKGTAMVGQSGSDHCHTRKTLADSGGTEAFVARATRESQSFILKIALVDSHFQDAITLLQLANGQGLVRLYAYDDELKAYLLEELGLPLDRTTLALSDKLRMILTALEQVWRLPCPTEHAFVTGKVSVRWFRAYLLDMWAKLAYPCPFQVIAYAWQLLDQREQALDPSAWVLLHGDAHGMNALLTADRKACRLVDPEGLFYEKAYDLGILMREWIEDYLPDPCGQRQWRAHYLHQLSGVDEKSILAWGYLQTVSTAFVFYQIGQKENGERMLSFASLWSRAKEDMRDALAKTLWQAYDLQVIDLQPAQRGFYGETWLARTPMQTYFVKVDPWSYHQASFQNSLAVIQYLRKQGITFIPDVILNRQGGSATVWQGRVLAVFEYIPGTHLDDCPALQLYPYMKKIYDCPPPLEIIKKETFSAEKVTIFSRLAEHPDLPDNVKEALQSRWADLQTYGSRLKALGRLCQKDLSGFVITHGDAGGNCLMNDEKLFIVDWDTVMLAPVERDTWIYMHDRSSLVEMVEQLALFGGADPTRLCYYCYDFFFHYLNEYLKNIIASTDPQRVQRISAELVDYLTENWIDARLAAADQYPLL
;
A
#
# COMPACT_ATOMS: atom_id res chain seq x y z
N MET A 1 41.94 9.30 29.82
CA MET A 1 42.84 10.48 29.85
C MET A 1 44.28 10.00 29.81
N CYS A 2 44.93 10.10 28.64
CA CYS A 2 46.39 10.12 28.53
C CYS A 2 46.72 11.27 27.59
N CYS A 3 47.24 12.36 28.14
CA CYS A 3 47.79 13.47 27.37
C CYS A 3 49.12 13.02 26.76
N PHE A 4 49.25 13.11 25.44
CA PHE A 4 50.54 13.21 24.78
C PHE A 4 50.57 14.52 23.99
N ALA A 5 51.18 15.53 24.60
CA ALA A 5 51.65 16.72 23.90
C ALA A 5 52.96 16.35 23.19
N GLY A 6 52.96 16.46 21.87
CA GLY A 6 54.11 16.23 21.00
C GLY A 6 53.73 16.58 19.58
N GLU A 7 54.19 17.73 19.10
CA GLU A 7 54.16 18.08 17.68
C GLU A 7 55.18 17.21 16.96
N SER A 8 54.71 16.21 16.21
CA SER A 8 55.53 15.52 15.22
C SER A 8 54.78 15.47 13.90
N THR A 9 55.29 16.18 12.89
CA THR A 9 54.97 15.98 11.49
C THR A 9 55.41 14.55 11.12
N ARG A 10 54.47 13.68 10.73
CA ARG A 10 54.79 12.36 10.17
C ARG A 10 54.54 12.36 8.68
N THR A 11 55.58 12.13 7.89
CA THR A 11 55.50 11.87 6.46
C THR A 11 54.96 10.46 6.25
N CYS A 12 53.89 10.32 5.48
CA CYS A 12 53.36 9.03 5.05
C CYS A 12 53.53 8.94 3.53
N THR A 13 54.18 7.88 3.06
CA THR A 13 54.43 7.63 1.64
C THR A 13 53.45 6.56 1.18
N ILE A 14 52.51 6.91 0.31
CA ILE A 14 51.56 5.96 -0.30
C ILE A 14 52.06 5.65 -1.71
N ASN A 15 52.53 4.43 -1.94
CA ASN A 15 53.07 4.01 -3.24
C ASN A 15 51.96 3.50 -4.16
N GLY A 16 51.84 4.08 -5.34
CA GLY A 16 50.96 3.58 -6.39
C GLY A 16 51.47 2.27 -6.99
N THR A 17 50.54 1.34 -7.24
CA THR A 17 50.63 0.11 -8.06
C THR A 17 51.46 -1.08 -7.55
N LYS A 18 50.76 -2.19 -7.23
CA LYS A 18 51.32 -3.56 -7.29
C LYS A 18 51.30 -4.07 -8.73
N GLY A 19 52.48 -4.20 -9.32
CA GLY A 19 52.76 -4.98 -10.53
C GLY A 19 54.22 -5.40 -10.50
N THR A 20 54.49 -6.70 -10.41
CA THR A 20 55.83 -7.29 -10.36
C THR A 20 56.67 -6.93 -11.59
N ALA A 21 57.79 -6.21 -11.42
CA ALA A 21 59.17 -6.60 -11.79
C ALA A 21 60.10 -5.40 -12.09
N MET A 22 61.30 -5.48 -11.48
CA MET A 22 62.60 -4.88 -11.86
C MET A 22 62.87 -3.38 -11.63
N VAL A 23 64.04 -3.20 -11.03
CA VAL A 23 64.70 -1.98 -10.51
C VAL A 23 64.81 -0.85 -11.54
N GLY A 24 64.38 0.34 -11.12
CA GLY A 24 64.72 1.62 -11.75
C GLY A 24 64.39 2.78 -10.79
N GLN A 25 65.42 3.51 -10.34
CA GLN A 25 65.29 4.69 -9.47
C GLN A 25 64.56 5.83 -10.19
N SER A 26 63.53 6.42 -9.57
CA SER A 26 63.28 7.87 -9.59
C SER A 26 62.07 8.27 -8.74
N GLY A 27 62.27 9.26 -7.84
CA GLY A 27 61.23 10.18 -7.38
C GLY A 27 60.27 9.68 -6.30
N SER A 28 60.70 9.60 -5.05
CA SER A 28 59.77 9.53 -3.91
C SER A 28 59.10 10.90 -3.71
N ASP A 29 57.84 11.03 -4.13
CA ASP A 29 57.03 12.22 -3.86
C ASP A 29 56.47 12.17 -2.44
N HIS A 30 56.83 13.16 -1.63
CA HIS A 30 56.49 13.20 -0.20
C HIS A 30 55.19 13.98 0.00
N CYS A 31 54.20 13.37 0.65
CA CYS A 31 53.01 14.08 1.13
C CYS A 31 53.28 14.61 2.54
N HIS A 32 53.09 15.92 2.74
CA HIS A 32 53.20 16.55 4.05
C HIS A 32 51.81 16.59 4.70
N THR A 33 51.66 15.96 5.86
CA THR A 33 50.46 16.08 6.69
C THR A 33 50.66 17.23 7.68
N ARG A 34 49.74 18.21 7.69
CA ARG A 34 49.71 19.26 8.72
C ARG A 34 48.60 18.91 9.71
N LYS A 35 48.96 18.69 10.98
CA LYS A 35 48.01 18.34 12.03
C LYS A 35 47.22 19.58 12.45
N THR A 36 46.19 19.91 11.68
CA THR A 36 45.10 20.75 12.18
C THR A 36 44.07 19.76 12.72
N LEU A 37 43.85 19.75 14.05
CA LEU A 37 42.75 19.00 14.66
C LEU A 37 41.45 19.54 14.05
N ALA A 38 40.93 18.87 13.03
CA ALA A 38 39.55 19.04 12.59
C ALA A 38 38.67 18.33 13.62
N ASP A 39 37.62 19.00 14.04
CA ASP A 39 36.73 18.62 15.14
C ASP A 39 36.31 17.14 15.12
N SER A 40 36.31 16.55 16.32
CA SER A 40 35.77 15.23 16.71
C SER A 40 34.72 14.61 15.77
N GLY A 41 35.16 13.87 14.75
CA GLY A 41 34.25 13.26 13.78
C GLY A 41 34.90 12.09 13.05
N GLY A 42 34.81 10.91 13.66
CA GLY A 42 35.24 9.64 13.06
C GLY A 42 35.23 8.57 14.13
N THR A 43 34.14 7.79 14.23
CA THR A 43 34.01 6.70 15.20
C THR A 43 34.88 5.49 14.85
N GLU A 44 35.25 5.32 13.57
CA GLU A 44 35.94 4.12 13.06
C GLU A 44 37.20 4.40 12.23
N ALA A 45 37.58 5.67 12.06
CA ALA A 45 38.72 6.04 11.23
C ALA A 45 39.42 7.31 11.71
N PHE A 46 40.72 7.40 11.44
CA PHE A 46 41.46 8.65 11.53
C PHE A 46 41.34 9.41 10.21
N VAL A 47 40.91 10.68 10.27
CA VAL A 47 40.75 11.55 9.11
C VAL A 47 41.61 12.79 9.29
N ALA A 48 42.41 13.13 8.27
CA ALA A 48 43.25 14.31 8.27
C ALA A 48 43.31 14.94 6.89
N ARG A 49 43.46 16.27 6.86
CA ARG A 49 43.77 16.98 5.62
C ARG A 49 45.22 16.68 5.21
N ALA A 50 45.41 16.36 3.95
CA ALA A 50 46.70 16.14 3.32
C ALA A 50 46.89 17.15 2.19
N THR A 51 48.14 17.56 1.97
CA THR A 51 48.49 18.49 0.88
C THR A 51 49.64 17.89 0.07
N ARG A 52 49.50 17.91 -1.25
CA ARG A 52 50.60 17.65 -2.19
C ARG A 52 50.70 18.86 -3.10
N GLU A 53 51.84 19.55 -3.03
CA GLU A 53 52.03 20.86 -3.66
C GLU A 53 50.94 21.86 -3.22
N SER A 54 50.12 22.35 -4.16
CA SER A 54 48.99 23.26 -3.94
C SER A 54 47.62 22.56 -3.89
N GLN A 55 47.57 21.24 -4.12
CA GLN A 55 46.33 20.48 -4.10
C GLN A 55 46.09 19.88 -2.71
N SER A 56 44.83 19.99 -2.26
CA SER A 56 44.39 19.45 -0.97
C SER A 56 43.58 18.18 -1.15
N PHE A 57 43.72 17.30 -0.18
CA PHE A 57 43.15 15.96 -0.14
C PHE A 57 42.71 15.62 1.28
N ILE A 58 41.93 14.56 1.43
CA ILE A 58 41.58 13.96 2.71
C ILE A 58 42.26 12.60 2.80
N LEU A 59 43.15 12.43 3.78
CA LEU A 59 43.70 11.14 4.16
C LEU A 59 42.77 10.51 5.19
N LYS A 60 42.23 9.33 4.88
CA LYS A 60 41.48 8.50 5.81
C LYS A 60 42.24 7.20 6.07
N ILE A 61 42.34 6.80 7.33
CA ILE A 61 42.95 5.55 7.78
C ILE A 61 41.89 4.79 8.58
N ALA A 62 41.46 3.64 8.06
CA ALA A 62 40.48 2.80 8.74
C ALA A 62 41.12 2.14 9.97
N LEU A 63 40.44 2.22 11.12
CA LEU A 63 40.91 1.60 12.36
C LEU A 63 40.36 0.18 12.54
N VAL A 64 39.29 -0.15 11.80
CA VAL A 64 38.63 -1.47 11.76
C VAL A 64 38.46 -1.88 10.30
N ASP A 65 38.75 -3.15 9.98
CA ASP A 65 38.92 -3.66 8.60
C ASP A 65 37.60 -4.11 7.92
N SER A 66 36.43 -3.96 8.56
CA SER A 66 35.23 -4.72 8.17
C SER A 66 34.66 -4.40 6.78
N HIS A 67 34.97 -3.24 6.20
CA HIS A 67 34.46 -2.82 4.87
C HIS A 67 35.52 -2.17 3.97
N PHE A 68 36.81 -2.25 4.32
CA PHE A 68 37.85 -1.51 3.59
C PHE A 68 37.91 -1.87 2.10
N GLN A 69 37.93 -3.18 1.79
CA GLN A 69 38.10 -3.64 0.41
C GLN A 69 36.88 -3.33 -0.47
N ASP A 70 35.67 -3.46 0.08
CA ASP A 70 34.43 -3.17 -0.61
C ASP A 70 34.32 -1.67 -0.90
N ALA A 71 34.67 -0.83 0.09
CA ALA A 71 34.72 0.63 -0.06
C ALA A 71 35.70 1.06 -1.15
N ILE A 72 36.93 0.53 -1.16
CA ILE A 72 37.93 0.83 -2.21
C ILE A 72 37.42 0.41 -3.58
N THR A 73 36.90 -0.81 -3.70
CA THR A 73 36.40 -1.34 -4.98
C THR A 73 35.31 -0.44 -5.53
N LEU A 74 34.34 -0.04 -4.70
CA LEU A 74 33.24 0.82 -5.11
C LEU A 74 33.70 2.25 -5.45
N LEU A 75 34.61 2.83 -4.67
CA LEU A 75 35.19 4.15 -4.95
C LEU A 75 35.99 4.17 -6.27
N GLN A 76 36.72 3.09 -6.58
CA GLN A 76 37.42 2.93 -7.86
C GLN A 76 36.44 2.87 -9.04
N LEU A 77 35.37 2.09 -8.91
CA LEU A 77 34.32 1.98 -9.96
C LEU A 77 33.62 3.32 -10.18
N ALA A 78 33.30 4.04 -9.11
CA ALA A 78 32.62 5.33 -9.18
C ALA A 78 33.50 6.39 -9.85
N ASN A 79 34.80 6.43 -9.53
CA ASN A 79 35.75 7.43 -10.04
C ASN A 79 35.21 8.88 -9.95
N GLY A 80 34.57 9.21 -8.82
CA GLY A 80 33.97 10.53 -8.58
C GLY A 80 32.51 10.70 -9.04
N GLN A 81 31.87 9.66 -9.58
CA GLN A 81 30.44 9.65 -9.94
C GLN A 81 29.60 9.26 -8.73
N GLY A 82 28.82 10.20 -8.20
CA GLY A 82 28.03 10.04 -6.97
C GLY A 82 28.86 9.94 -5.68
N LEU A 83 30.03 9.31 -5.73
CA LEU A 83 30.95 9.15 -4.60
C LEU A 83 32.11 10.14 -4.67
N VAL A 84 32.76 10.34 -3.53
CA VAL A 84 34.04 11.05 -3.42
C VAL A 84 35.10 10.41 -4.31
N ARG A 85 35.95 11.22 -4.94
CA ARG A 85 37.02 10.68 -5.80
C ARG A 85 38.15 10.09 -4.96
N LEU A 86 38.49 8.83 -5.24
CA LEU A 86 39.69 8.16 -4.72
C LEU A 86 40.91 8.47 -5.60
N TYR A 87 41.99 8.94 -5.00
CA TYR A 87 43.25 9.24 -5.68
C TYR A 87 44.31 8.16 -5.48
N ALA A 88 44.42 7.62 -4.27
CA ALA A 88 45.38 6.57 -3.92
C ALA A 88 44.87 5.80 -2.71
N TYR A 89 45.32 4.56 -2.54
CA TYR A 89 45.08 3.76 -1.33
C TYR A 89 46.27 2.86 -1.04
N ASP A 90 46.37 2.44 0.21
CA ASP A 90 47.35 1.50 0.74
C ASP A 90 46.60 0.43 1.55
N ASP A 91 46.65 -0.81 1.07
CA ASP A 91 45.96 -1.94 1.69
C ASP A 91 46.64 -2.40 3.00
N GLU A 92 47.96 -2.25 3.13
CA GLU A 92 48.67 -2.65 4.34
C GLU A 92 48.39 -1.69 5.49
N LEU A 93 48.34 -0.39 5.19
CA LEU A 93 48.02 0.66 6.16
C LEU A 93 46.52 0.91 6.33
N LYS A 94 45.68 0.25 5.51
CA LYS A 94 44.24 0.52 5.42
C LYS A 94 43.94 2.01 5.26
N ALA A 95 44.71 2.67 4.40
CA ALA A 95 44.66 4.11 4.17
C ALA A 95 44.18 4.44 2.76
N TYR A 96 43.48 5.56 2.60
CA TYR A 96 43.11 6.09 1.29
C TYR A 96 43.09 7.61 1.26
N LEU A 97 43.46 8.14 0.10
CA LEU A 97 43.55 9.55 -0.21
C LEU A 97 42.37 9.94 -1.11
N LEU A 98 41.53 10.83 -0.60
CA LEU A 98 40.28 11.26 -1.20
C LEU A 98 40.32 12.73 -1.62
N GLU A 99 39.41 13.09 -2.50
CA GLU A 99 39.05 14.48 -2.79
C GLU A 99 38.63 15.22 -1.52
N GLU A 100 39.08 16.47 -1.39
CA GLU A 100 38.58 17.39 -0.37
C GLU A 100 37.21 17.94 -0.77
N LEU A 101 36.20 17.61 0.02
CA LEU A 101 34.82 18.09 -0.13
C LEU A 101 34.47 19.13 0.95
N GLY A 102 33.32 19.78 0.78
CA GLY A 102 32.78 20.79 1.68
C GLY A 102 32.08 20.20 2.91
N LEU A 103 31.16 20.97 3.47
CA LEU A 103 30.40 20.57 4.66
C LEU A 103 29.45 19.42 4.37
N PRO A 104 29.22 18.51 5.34
CA PRO A 104 28.15 17.52 5.26
C PRO A 104 26.78 18.22 5.25
N LEU A 105 25.81 17.64 4.55
CA LEU A 105 24.45 18.19 4.40
C LEU A 105 23.75 18.38 5.75
N ASP A 106 24.05 17.56 6.75
CA ASP A 106 23.53 17.72 8.12
C ASP A 106 23.95 19.02 8.80
N ARG A 107 25.08 19.59 8.41
CA ARG A 107 25.55 20.88 8.93
C ARG A 107 25.06 22.07 8.10
N THR A 108 24.11 21.85 7.19
CA THR A 108 23.52 22.90 6.34
C THR A 108 22.10 23.26 6.76
N THR A 109 21.69 24.47 6.42
CA THR A 109 20.32 24.99 6.61
C THR A 109 19.42 24.75 5.39
N LEU A 110 19.79 23.82 4.49
CA LEU A 110 18.98 23.48 3.32
C LEU A 110 17.65 22.84 3.76
N ALA A 111 16.60 23.02 2.96
CA ALA A 111 15.34 22.33 3.19
C ALA A 111 15.52 20.81 3.07
N LEU A 112 14.78 20.03 3.86
CA LEU A 112 14.83 18.57 3.82
C LEU A 112 14.64 18.01 2.41
N SER A 113 13.68 18.55 1.65
CA SER A 113 13.43 18.16 0.25
C SER A 113 14.66 18.33 -0.64
N ASP A 114 15.45 19.38 -0.43
CA ASP A 114 16.68 19.63 -1.20
C ASP A 114 17.78 18.66 -0.79
N LYS A 115 17.95 18.41 0.52
CA LYS A 115 18.90 17.40 1.03
C LYS A 115 18.62 16.02 0.43
N LEU A 116 17.36 15.58 0.49
CA LEU A 116 16.92 14.30 -0.09
C LEU A 116 17.21 14.22 -1.59
N ARG A 117 16.90 15.27 -2.34
CA ARG A 117 17.15 15.33 -3.79
C ARG A 117 18.63 15.25 -4.11
N MET A 118 19.48 15.95 -3.36
CA MET A 118 20.93 15.95 -3.58
C MET A 118 21.51 14.55 -3.33
N ILE A 119 21.14 13.91 -2.23
CA ILE A 119 21.61 12.55 -1.92
C ILE A 119 21.11 11.55 -2.97
N LEU A 120 19.82 11.61 -3.33
CA LEU A 120 19.27 10.74 -4.36
C LEU A 120 19.97 10.92 -5.73
N THR A 121 20.29 12.15 -6.11
CA THR A 121 21.05 12.42 -7.34
C THR A 121 22.44 11.77 -7.33
N ALA A 122 23.09 11.72 -6.15
CA ALA A 122 24.36 11.03 -5.99
C ALA A 122 24.18 9.50 -6.04
N LEU A 123 23.17 8.97 -5.34
CA LEU A 123 22.81 7.54 -5.35
C LEU A 123 22.48 7.02 -6.75
N GLU A 124 21.72 7.77 -7.56
CA GLU A 124 21.40 7.37 -8.94
C GLU A 124 22.64 7.19 -9.82
N GLN A 125 23.72 7.94 -9.55
CA GLN A 125 24.99 7.75 -10.24
C GLN A 125 25.65 6.43 -9.81
N VAL A 126 25.58 6.09 -8.52
CA VAL A 126 26.09 4.82 -7.98
C VAL A 126 25.30 3.63 -8.55
N TRP A 127 23.97 3.73 -8.58
CA TRP A 127 23.08 2.67 -9.08
C TRP A 127 23.26 2.36 -10.57
N ARG A 128 23.88 3.27 -11.35
CA ARG A 128 24.19 3.08 -12.77
C ARG A 128 25.56 2.49 -13.01
N LEU A 129 26.39 2.33 -11.98
CA LEU A 129 27.72 1.73 -12.12
C LEU A 129 27.59 0.25 -12.49
N PRO A 130 28.45 -0.26 -13.39
CA PRO A 130 28.45 -1.68 -13.73
C PRO A 130 28.98 -2.49 -12.54
N CYS A 131 28.25 -3.53 -12.13
CA CYS A 131 28.75 -4.50 -11.16
C CYS A 131 29.79 -5.41 -11.83
N PRO A 132 31.06 -5.45 -11.38
CA PRO A 132 32.09 -6.25 -12.04
C PRO A 132 31.80 -7.75 -12.00
N THR A 133 31.29 -8.23 -10.87
CA THR A 133 30.77 -9.60 -10.66
C THR A 133 29.81 -9.59 -9.47
N GLU A 134 28.74 -10.40 -9.49
CA GLU A 134 27.75 -10.47 -8.40
C GLU A 134 28.33 -10.95 -7.05
N HIS A 135 29.51 -11.58 -7.06
CA HIS A 135 30.20 -12.05 -5.85
C HIS A 135 31.14 -11.02 -5.22
N ALA A 136 31.33 -9.86 -5.85
CA ALA A 136 32.23 -8.83 -5.36
C ALA A 136 31.68 -8.10 -4.12
N PHE A 137 30.37 -8.14 -3.89
CA PHE A 137 29.71 -7.42 -2.81
C PHE A 137 28.70 -8.29 -2.08
N VAL A 138 28.37 -7.91 -0.85
CA VAL A 138 27.30 -8.55 -0.07
C VAL A 138 25.98 -8.40 -0.83
N THR A 139 25.30 -9.52 -1.06
CA THR A 139 24.02 -9.55 -1.77
C THR A 139 22.84 -9.33 -0.83
N GLY A 140 21.69 -8.94 -1.39
CA GLY A 140 20.44 -8.78 -0.64
C GLY A 140 20.04 -9.98 0.21
N LYS A 141 20.23 -11.20 -0.31
CA LYS A 141 19.94 -12.43 0.43
C LYS A 141 20.76 -12.55 1.71
N VAL A 142 22.04 -12.16 1.67
CA VAL A 142 22.91 -12.16 2.85
C VAL A 142 22.52 -11.04 3.80
N SER A 143 22.21 -9.84 3.27
CA SER A 143 21.77 -8.69 4.06
C SER A 143 20.48 -8.98 4.84
N VAL A 144 19.44 -9.51 4.21
CA VAL A 144 18.17 -9.87 4.88
C VAL A 144 18.38 -10.87 6.02
N ARG A 145 19.24 -11.88 5.80
CA ARG A 145 19.61 -12.86 6.84
C ARG A 145 20.36 -12.20 7.99
N TRP A 146 21.27 -11.29 7.69
CA TRP A 146 22.01 -10.52 8.69
C TRP A 146 21.05 -9.68 9.55
N PHE A 147 20.16 -8.90 8.93
CA PHE A 147 19.16 -8.10 9.66
C PHE A 147 18.30 -8.98 10.58
N ARG A 148 17.82 -10.13 10.07
CA ARG A 148 16.99 -11.06 10.85
C ARG A 148 17.71 -11.56 12.11
N ALA A 149 18.98 -11.95 11.98
CA ALA A 149 19.80 -12.40 13.10
C ALA A 149 20.16 -11.24 14.06
N TYR A 150 20.61 -10.12 13.51
CA TYR A 150 21.06 -8.95 14.27
C TYR A 150 19.95 -8.37 15.14
N LEU A 151 18.76 -8.14 14.58
CA LEU A 151 17.65 -7.53 15.32
C LEU A 151 17.20 -8.39 16.51
N LEU A 152 17.09 -9.71 16.34
CA LEU A 152 16.67 -10.58 17.44
C LEU A 152 17.74 -10.71 18.52
N ASP A 153 18.99 -10.90 18.12
CA ASP A 153 20.13 -11.05 19.04
C ASP A 153 20.38 -9.76 19.84
N MET A 154 20.36 -8.60 19.17
CA MET A 154 20.56 -7.31 19.84
C MET A 154 19.39 -6.95 20.75
N TRP A 155 18.15 -7.23 20.34
CA TRP A 155 16.99 -6.99 21.21
C TRP A 155 17.14 -7.73 22.56
N ALA A 156 17.61 -8.98 22.53
CA ALA A 156 17.90 -9.73 23.76
C ALA A 156 19.12 -9.19 24.53
N LYS A 157 20.25 -8.96 23.86
CA LYS A 157 21.50 -8.48 24.49
C LYS A 157 21.39 -7.10 25.10
N LEU A 158 20.56 -6.23 24.53
CA LEU A 158 20.31 -4.88 25.02
C LEU A 158 19.21 -4.83 26.09
N ALA A 159 18.81 -5.98 26.65
CA ALA A 159 17.79 -6.11 27.68
C ALA A 159 16.41 -5.57 27.23
N TYR A 160 16.00 -5.89 26.01
CA TYR A 160 14.68 -5.61 25.45
C TYR A 160 14.32 -4.11 25.43
N PRO A 161 15.10 -3.27 24.71
CA PRO A 161 14.98 -1.81 24.74
C PRO A 161 13.69 -1.27 24.09
N CYS A 162 12.91 -2.12 23.41
CA CYS A 162 11.61 -1.79 22.85
C CYS A 162 10.62 -2.96 23.04
N PRO A 163 9.30 -2.71 22.93
CA PRO A 163 8.29 -3.75 22.96
C PRO A 163 8.48 -4.77 21.82
N PHE A 164 8.10 -6.03 22.07
CA PHE A 164 8.23 -7.12 21.09
C PHE A 164 7.54 -6.81 19.74
N GLN A 165 6.47 -6.01 19.75
CA GLN A 165 5.74 -5.58 18.55
C GLN A 165 6.65 -4.90 17.52
N VAL A 166 7.63 -4.11 17.96
CA VAL A 166 8.61 -3.45 17.07
C VAL A 166 9.45 -4.50 16.33
N ILE A 167 9.88 -5.54 17.03
CA ILE A 167 10.64 -6.65 16.46
C ILE A 167 9.77 -7.55 15.58
N ALA A 168 8.56 -7.87 16.01
CA ALA A 168 7.62 -8.67 15.24
C ALA A 168 7.27 -8.02 13.89
N TYR A 169 7.06 -6.70 13.88
CA TYR A 169 6.82 -5.96 12.65
C TYR A 169 8.06 -5.91 11.75
N ALA A 170 9.25 -5.69 12.30
CA ALA A 170 10.51 -5.80 11.54
C ALA A 170 10.66 -7.18 10.88
N TRP A 171 10.32 -8.27 11.59
CA TRP A 171 10.35 -9.62 11.04
C TRP A 171 9.37 -9.81 9.89
N GLN A 172 8.14 -9.32 10.01
CA GLN A 172 7.17 -9.36 8.92
C GLN A 172 7.69 -8.64 7.67
N LEU A 173 8.35 -7.50 7.84
CA LEU A 173 8.97 -6.76 6.74
C LEU A 173 10.13 -7.53 6.11
N LEU A 174 10.97 -8.18 6.92
CA LEU A 174 12.05 -9.04 6.42
C LEU A 174 11.53 -10.25 5.63
N ASP A 175 10.44 -10.88 6.07
CA ASP A 175 9.79 -11.96 5.30
C ASP A 175 9.30 -11.46 3.94
N GLN A 176 8.69 -10.27 3.90
CA GLN A 176 8.26 -9.64 2.64
C GLN A 176 9.44 -9.32 1.72
N ARG A 177 10.57 -8.85 2.27
CA ARG A 177 11.80 -8.57 1.50
C ARG A 177 12.48 -9.83 1.01
N GLU A 178 12.48 -10.90 1.79
CA GLU A 178 13.00 -12.21 1.37
C GLU A 178 12.19 -12.81 0.22
N GLN A 179 10.85 -12.68 0.27
CA GLN A 179 9.96 -13.16 -0.79
C GLN A 179 10.05 -12.32 -2.07
N ALA A 180 10.43 -11.05 -1.97
CA ALA A 180 10.55 -10.11 -3.09
C ALA A 180 11.97 -10.03 -3.68
N LEU A 181 12.88 -10.94 -3.31
CA LEU A 181 14.24 -10.95 -3.85
C LEU A 181 14.22 -11.18 -5.37
N ASP A 182 14.61 -10.14 -6.12
CA ASP A 182 14.77 -10.19 -7.57
C ASP A 182 16.20 -9.75 -7.98
N PRO A 183 17.14 -10.70 -8.15
CA PRO A 183 18.50 -10.40 -8.57
C PRO A 183 18.63 -9.60 -9.86
N SER A 184 17.63 -9.69 -10.76
CA SER A 184 17.66 -8.96 -12.04
C SER A 184 17.50 -7.45 -11.89
N ALA A 185 16.94 -7.01 -10.76
CA ALA A 185 16.72 -5.61 -10.42
C ALA A 185 17.78 -5.02 -9.48
N TRP A 186 18.81 -5.80 -9.10
CA TRP A 186 19.84 -5.35 -8.16
C TRP A 186 20.84 -4.41 -8.79
N VAL A 187 21.33 -3.47 -7.98
CA VAL A 187 22.31 -2.46 -8.35
C VAL A 187 23.39 -2.36 -7.28
N LEU A 188 24.52 -1.74 -7.61
CA LEU A 188 25.50 -1.35 -6.60
C LEU A 188 24.91 -0.25 -5.73
N LEU A 189 25.00 -0.43 -4.41
CA LEU A 189 24.47 0.47 -3.39
C LEU A 189 25.60 1.13 -2.61
N HIS A 190 25.30 2.31 -2.07
CA HIS A 190 26.19 2.95 -1.10
C HIS A 190 26.18 2.20 0.25
N GLY A 191 25.00 1.81 0.73
CA GLY A 191 24.79 1.10 1.98
C GLY A 191 24.53 2.02 3.18
N ASP A 192 25.17 3.18 3.23
CA ASP A 192 25.05 4.13 4.36
C ASP A 192 24.95 5.61 3.94
N ALA A 193 24.06 5.93 3.00
CA ALA A 193 23.95 7.26 2.37
C ALA A 193 23.19 8.29 3.22
N HIS A 194 23.71 8.57 4.42
CA HIS A 194 23.06 9.43 5.40
C HIS A 194 23.61 10.88 5.40
N GLY A 195 22.98 11.80 6.14
CA GLY A 195 23.21 13.24 5.99
C GLY A 195 24.63 13.73 6.34
N MET A 196 25.35 12.98 7.19
CA MET A 196 26.75 13.22 7.50
C MET A 196 27.72 12.64 6.45
N ASN A 197 27.31 11.61 5.70
CA ASN A 197 28.11 11.02 4.62
C ASN A 197 27.88 11.72 3.27
N ALA A 198 26.92 12.65 3.18
CA ALA A 198 26.70 13.46 2.00
C ALA A 198 27.38 14.82 2.13
N LEU A 199 28.52 15.03 1.44
CA LEU A 199 29.30 16.26 1.54
C LEU A 199 29.13 17.13 0.30
N LEU A 200 28.99 18.44 0.49
CA LEU A 200 28.84 19.41 -0.60
C LEU A 200 30.08 19.47 -1.50
N THR A 201 29.86 19.60 -2.80
CA THR A 201 30.93 20.00 -3.74
C THR A 201 31.39 21.44 -3.46
N ALA A 202 32.58 21.81 -3.95
CA ALA A 202 33.15 23.14 -3.73
C ALA A 202 32.24 24.29 -4.23
N ASP A 203 31.48 24.07 -5.31
CA ASP A 203 30.51 25.02 -5.85
C ASP A 203 29.14 24.99 -5.12
N ARG A 204 28.97 24.06 -4.17
CA ARG A 204 27.78 23.84 -3.34
C ARG A 204 26.51 23.52 -4.13
N LYS A 205 26.62 23.08 -5.38
CA LYS A 205 25.48 22.73 -6.24
C LYS A 205 25.08 21.26 -6.17
N ALA A 206 25.98 20.39 -5.73
CA ALA A 206 25.76 18.96 -5.59
C ALA A 206 26.37 18.45 -4.29
N CYS A 207 26.12 17.18 -3.97
CA CYS A 207 26.89 16.47 -2.96
C CYS A 207 27.56 15.23 -3.57
N ARG A 208 28.62 14.76 -2.91
CA ARG A 208 29.22 13.45 -3.12
C ARG A 208 29.15 12.66 -1.83
N LEU A 209 28.91 11.36 -1.96
CA LEU A 209 28.83 10.45 -0.83
C LEU A 209 30.24 9.95 -0.46
N VAL A 210 30.51 9.92 0.83
CA VAL A 210 31.73 9.34 1.42
C VAL A 210 31.37 8.08 2.19
N ASP A 211 32.37 7.25 2.47
CA ASP A 211 32.23 6.09 3.34
C ASP A 211 31.20 5.05 2.87
N PRO A 212 31.29 4.58 1.61
CA PRO A 212 30.41 3.51 1.14
C PRO A 212 30.73 2.18 1.84
N GLU A 213 29.68 1.45 2.23
CA GLU A 213 29.80 0.06 2.70
C GLU A 213 29.93 -0.90 1.51
N GLY A 214 29.21 -0.62 0.42
CA GLY A 214 29.22 -1.41 -0.81
C GLY A 214 28.38 -2.69 -0.70
N LEU A 215 27.20 -2.68 -1.33
CA LEU A 215 26.32 -3.84 -1.43
C LEU A 215 25.80 -4.00 -2.87
N PHE A 216 25.34 -5.21 -3.22
CA PHE A 216 24.64 -5.47 -4.47
C PHE A 216 23.21 -5.93 -4.18
N TYR A 217 22.26 -4.98 -4.24
CA TYR A 217 20.88 -5.22 -3.82
C TYR A 217 19.88 -4.20 -4.40
N GLU A 218 18.64 -4.18 -3.91
CA GLU A 218 17.56 -3.29 -4.36
C GLU A 218 17.80 -1.84 -3.93
N LYS A 219 17.46 -0.89 -4.80
CA LYS A 219 17.59 0.57 -4.56
C LYS A 219 16.91 1.03 -3.27
N ALA A 220 15.82 0.37 -2.89
CA ALA A 220 15.03 0.71 -1.71
C ALA A 220 15.84 0.62 -0.40
N TYR A 221 16.91 -0.17 -0.37
CA TYR A 221 17.80 -0.27 0.79
C TYR A 221 18.48 1.09 1.09
N ASP A 222 19.10 1.72 0.07
CA ASP A 222 19.71 3.05 0.20
C ASP A 222 18.66 4.11 0.57
N LEU A 223 17.46 4.03 -0.02
CA LEU A 223 16.36 4.94 0.32
C LEU A 223 15.83 4.74 1.75
N GLY A 224 15.95 3.54 2.31
CA GLY A 224 15.66 3.26 3.71
C GLY A 224 16.55 4.06 4.66
N ILE A 225 17.80 4.33 4.29
CA ILE A 225 18.69 5.19 5.06
C ILE A 225 18.09 6.61 5.17
N LEU A 226 17.58 7.15 4.06
CA LEU A 226 16.97 8.49 4.05
C LEU A 226 15.66 8.59 4.87
N MET A 227 15.02 7.46 5.12
CA MET A 227 13.83 7.38 5.96
C MET A 227 14.16 7.35 7.47
N ARG A 228 15.37 6.92 7.88
CA ARG A 228 15.76 6.93 9.30
C ARG A 228 16.35 8.27 9.77
N GLU A 229 16.74 9.15 8.83
CA GLU A 229 17.38 10.44 9.12
C GLU A 229 16.39 11.54 9.54
N TRP A 230 16.88 12.59 10.20
CA TRP A 230 16.12 13.78 10.60
C TRP A 230 14.77 13.43 11.26
N ILE A 231 14.83 12.67 12.35
CA ILE A 231 13.62 12.15 13.01
C ILE A 231 12.73 13.28 13.55
N GLU A 232 13.34 14.39 13.93
CA GLU A 232 12.66 15.59 14.41
C GLU A 232 11.66 16.15 13.40
N ASP A 233 11.95 16.02 12.10
CA ASP A 233 11.05 16.48 11.02
C ASP A 233 9.76 15.65 10.94
N TYR A 234 9.74 14.44 11.53
CA TYR A 234 8.53 13.64 11.64
C TYR A 234 7.63 14.07 12.80
N LEU A 235 8.16 14.73 13.84
CA LEU A 235 7.43 15.01 15.10
C LEU A 235 6.09 15.75 14.93
N PRO A 236 5.90 16.70 13.98
CA PRO A 236 4.63 17.39 13.82
C PRO A 236 3.46 16.46 13.42
N ASP A 237 3.74 15.44 12.60
CA ASP A 237 2.79 14.43 12.16
C ASP A 237 3.57 13.17 11.72
N PRO A 238 3.91 12.26 12.65
CA PRO A 238 4.79 11.14 12.36
C PRO A 238 4.29 10.24 11.23
N CYS A 239 2.97 10.04 11.15
CA CYS A 239 2.36 9.18 10.14
C CYS A 239 2.31 9.86 8.78
N GLY A 240 1.82 11.11 8.71
CA GLY A 240 1.71 11.86 7.47
C GLY A 240 3.08 12.26 6.91
N GLN A 241 4.03 12.68 7.75
CA GLN A 241 5.38 13.03 7.32
C GLN A 241 6.17 11.83 6.80
N ARG A 242 5.98 10.66 7.42
CA ARG A 242 6.52 9.39 6.93
C ARG A 242 5.96 9.05 5.55
N GLN A 243 4.64 9.11 5.38
CA GLN A 243 3.99 8.85 4.09
C GLN A 243 4.47 9.85 3.03
N TRP A 244 4.50 11.14 3.37
CA TRP A 244 5.01 12.17 2.49
C TRP A 244 6.44 11.89 2.04
N ARG A 245 7.35 11.56 2.97
CA ARG A 245 8.76 11.32 2.60
C ARG A 245 8.93 10.08 1.72
N ALA A 246 8.24 8.98 2.04
CA ALA A 246 8.28 7.77 1.24
C ALA A 246 7.72 8.03 -0.17
N HIS A 247 6.58 8.73 -0.26
CA HIS A 247 5.97 9.12 -1.52
C HIS A 247 6.88 10.06 -2.33
N TYR A 248 7.53 11.03 -1.67
CA TYR A 248 8.47 11.95 -2.32
C TYR A 248 9.68 11.22 -2.92
N LEU A 249 10.27 10.28 -2.17
CA LEU A 249 11.36 9.45 -2.66
C LEU A 249 10.91 8.52 -3.78
N HIS A 250 9.70 7.96 -3.70
CA HIS A 250 9.08 7.19 -4.78
C HIS A 250 8.96 8.01 -6.06
N GLN A 251 8.38 9.22 -5.98
CA GLN A 251 8.21 10.12 -7.14
C GLN A 251 9.54 10.46 -7.82
N LEU A 252 10.61 10.66 -7.03
CA LEU A 252 11.91 11.03 -7.58
C LEU A 252 12.66 9.84 -8.18
N SER A 253 12.52 8.63 -7.62
CA SER A 253 13.37 7.48 -7.95
C SER A 253 12.68 6.37 -8.76
N GLY A 254 11.35 6.35 -8.78
CA GLY A 254 10.53 5.26 -9.31
C GLY A 254 10.56 3.97 -8.48
N VAL A 255 11.21 3.97 -7.30
CA VAL A 255 11.30 2.80 -6.41
C VAL A 255 9.99 2.61 -5.65
N ASP A 256 9.53 1.38 -5.47
CA ASP A 256 8.26 1.06 -4.79
C ASP A 256 8.21 1.65 -3.37
N GLU A 257 7.12 2.36 -3.06
CA GLU A 257 6.92 3.06 -1.80
C GLU A 257 6.89 2.09 -0.60
N LYS A 258 6.32 0.89 -0.76
CA LYS A 258 6.28 -0.12 0.31
C LYS A 258 7.67 -0.69 0.58
N SER A 259 8.52 -0.82 -0.44
CA SER A 259 9.93 -1.17 -0.29
C SER A 259 10.72 -0.10 0.47
N ILE A 260 10.54 1.18 0.12
CA ILE A 260 11.16 2.31 0.82
C ILE A 260 10.75 2.33 2.30
N LEU A 261 9.44 2.20 2.58
CA LEU A 261 8.92 2.20 3.94
C LEU A 261 9.46 1.04 4.78
N ALA A 262 9.56 -0.15 4.20
CA ALA A 262 10.05 -1.32 4.93
C ALA A 262 11.53 -1.18 5.28
N TRP A 263 12.37 -0.81 4.32
CA TRP A 263 13.78 -0.58 4.58
C TRP A 263 13.98 0.60 5.53
N GLY A 264 13.18 1.65 5.43
CA GLY A 264 13.18 2.75 6.39
C GLY A 264 12.93 2.30 7.82
N TYR A 265 11.94 1.42 8.02
CA TYR A 265 11.67 0.84 9.34
C TYR A 265 12.83 -0.02 9.84
N LEU A 266 13.32 -0.94 9.00
CA LEU A 266 14.42 -1.85 9.35
C LEU A 266 15.69 -1.09 9.72
N GLN A 267 16.05 -0.07 8.93
CA GLN A 267 17.20 0.80 9.17
C GLN A 267 17.01 1.65 10.44
N THR A 268 15.79 2.12 10.72
CA THR A 268 15.51 2.86 11.96
C THR A 268 15.76 1.99 13.19
N VAL A 269 15.25 0.75 13.20
CA VAL A 269 15.41 -0.16 14.35
C VAL A 269 16.85 -0.63 14.50
N SER A 270 17.53 -1.00 13.41
CA SER A 270 18.93 -1.45 13.47
C SER A 270 19.85 -0.34 13.97
N THR A 271 19.73 0.88 13.43
CA THR A 271 20.54 2.03 13.86
C THR A 271 20.26 2.42 15.30
N ALA A 272 19.01 2.28 15.76
CA ALA A 272 18.71 2.49 17.17
C ALA A 272 19.52 1.55 18.07
N PHE A 273 19.64 0.27 17.71
CA PHE A 273 20.46 -0.70 18.45
C PHE A 273 21.95 -0.36 18.41
N VAL A 274 22.46 0.13 17.28
CA VAL A 274 23.83 0.66 17.20
C VAL A 274 24.04 1.79 18.20
N PHE A 275 23.10 2.75 18.30
CA PHE A 275 23.19 3.83 19.29
C PHE A 275 23.23 3.32 20.73
N TYR A 276 22.46 2.28 21.06
CA TYR A 276 22.57 1.62 22.37
C TYR A 276 23.95 0.99 22.59
N GLN A 277 24.51 0.31 21.59
CA GLN A 277 25.83 -0.34 21.67
C GLN A 277 26.97 0.66 21.92
N ILE A 278 26.90 1.84 21.31
CA ILE A 278 27.92 2.90 21.46
C ILE A 278 27.65 3.84 22.65
N GLY A 279 26.68 3.52 23.50
CA GLY A 279 26.37 4.27 24.71
C GLY A 279 25.54 5.54 24.51
N GLN A 280 25.04 5.81 23.29
CA GLN A 280 24.15 6.93 22.98
C GLN A 280 22.67 6.53 23.16
N LYS A 281 22.32 6.07 24.35
CA LYS A 281 20.99 5.51 24.64
C LYS A 281 19.84 6.45 24.31
N GLU A 282 19.97 7.74 24.60
CA GLU A 282 18.91 8.72 24.34
C GLU A 282 18.56 8.82 22.84
N ASN A 283 19.56 8.76 21.96
CA ASN A 283 19.33 8.74 20.50
C ASN A 283 18.63 7.44 20.08
N GLY A 284 19.09 6.30 20.61
CA GLY A 284 18.43 5.00 20.37
C GLY A 284 16.98 4.98 20.85
N GLU A 285 16.68 5.52 22.03
CA GLU A 285 15.34 5.61 22.61
C GLU A 285 14.39 6.44 21.74
N ARG A 286 14.87 7.57 21.20
CA ARG A 286 14.08 8.40 20.27
C ARG A 286 13.73 7.63 18.99
N MET A 287 14.70 6.92 18.41
CA MET A 287 14.47 6.10 17.21
C MET A 287 13.49 4.95 17.49
N LEU A 288 13.63 4.23 18.61
CA LEU A 288 12.71 3.15 18.97
C LEU A 288 11.30 3.66 19.31
N SER A 289 11.20 4.85 19.90
CA SER A 289 9.90 5.50 20.15
C SER A 289 9.21 5.84 18.83
N PHE A 290 9.95 6.39 17.86
CA PHE A 290 9.43 6.64 16.51
C PHE A 290 9.04 5.34 15.79
N ALA A 291 9.87 4.29 15.85
CA ALA A 291 9.54 2.98 15.29
C ALA A 291 8.30 2.34 15.97
N SER A 292 8.08 2.61 17.25
CA SER A 292 6.86 2.18 17.96
C SER A 292 5.62 2.88 17.42
N LEU A 293 5.67 4.19 17.14
CA LEU A 293 4.57 4.89 16.47
C LEU A 293 4.35 4.40 15.03
N TRP A 294 5.44 4.15 14.30
CA TRP A 294 5.40 3.68 12.92
C TRP A 294 4.71 2.32 12.80
N SER A 295 5.08 1.36 13.67
CA SER A 295 4.47 0.02 13.71
C SER A 295 3.00 0.05 14.17
N ARG A 296 2.61 1.04 14.97
CA ARG A 296 1.22 1.26 15.40
C ARG A 296 0.32 1.85 14.33
N ALA A 297 0.81 2.45 13.24
CA ALA A 297 -0.07 3.11 12.26
C ALA A 297 -1.07 2.19 11.50
N LYS A 298 -0.86 0.86 11.50
CA LYS A 298 -1.87 -0.12 11.05
C LYS A 298 -2.73 -0.67 12.21
N GLU A 299 -2.23 -0.57 13.45
CA GLU A 299 -2.95 -0.88 14.68
C GLU A 299 -3.89 0.26 15.09
N ASP A 300 -3.56 1.54 14.88
CA ASP A 300 -4.35 2.71 15.28
C ASP A 300 -5.74 2.75 14.65
N MET A 301 -5.89 2.30 13.39
CA MET A 301 -7.19 2.21 12.73
C MET A 301 -8.04 1.06 13.32
N ARG A 302 -7.40 -0.08 13.61
CA ARG A 302 -8.05 -1.25 14.20
C ARG A 302 -8.40 -1.01 15.66
N ASP A 303 -7.54 -0.34 16.42
CA ASP A 303 -7.73 0.04 17.80
C ASP A 303 -8.79 1.13 17.92
N ALA A 304 -8.79 2.13 17.02
CA ALA A 304 -9.87 3.12 16.95
C ALA A 304 -11.22 2.48 16.57
N LEU A 305 -11.21 1.51 15.66
CA LEU A 305 -12.40 0.75 15.27
C LEU A 305 -12.89 -0.14 16.43
N ALA A 306 -11.99 -0.91 17.07
CA ALA A 306 -12.29 -1.73 18.25
C ALA A 306 -12.81 -0.89 19.42
N LYS A 307 -12.20 0.27 19.68
CA LYS A 307 -12.67 1.25 20.67
C LYS A 307 -14.07 1.76 20.34
N THR A 308 -14.35 2.03 19.06
CA THR A 308 -15.69 2.45 18.63
C THR A 308 -16.70 1.34 18.77
N LEU A 309 -16.34 0.09 18.44
CA LEU A 309 -17.19 -1.10 18.64
C LEU A 309 -17.51 -1.31 20.13
N TRP A 310 -16.53 -1.11 21.01
CA TRP A 310 -16.74 -1.13 22.46
C TRP A 310 -17.67 -0.01 22.93
N GLN A 311 -17.41 1.23 22.52
CA GLN A 311 -18.17 2.40 22.97
C GLN A 311 -19.60 2.41 22.43
N ALA A 312 -19.79 2.11 21.15
CA ALA A 312 -21.08 2.20 20.49
C ALA A 312 -21.91 0.92 20.62
N TYR A 313 -21.30 -0.27 20.69
CA TYR A 313 -22.01 -1.56 20.67
C TYR A 313 -21.74 -2.45 21.88
N ASP A 314 -20.89 -2.03 22.83
CA ASP A 314 -20.48 -2.85 23.99
C ASP A 314 -19.74 -4.14 23.59
N LEU A 315 -19.11 -4.14 22.41
CA LEU A 315 -18.37 -5.28 21.91
C LEU A 315 -16.90 -5.21 22.33
N GLN A 316 -16.50 -6.08 23.26
CA GLN A 316 -15.11 -6.24 23.65
C GLN A 316 -14.37 -7.08 22.59
N VAL A 317 -13.82 -6.39 21.59
CA VAL A 317 -13.10 -7.04 20.48
C VAL A 317 -11.74 -7.53 20.96
N ILE A 318 -11.51 -8.84 20.85
CA ILE A 318 -10.22 -9.51 21.17
C ILE A 318 -9.35 -9.72 19.94
N ASP A 319 -9.96 -9.75 18.76
CA ASP A 319 -9.26 -9.88 17.48
C ASP A 319 -10.11 -9.23 16.38
N LEU A 320 -9.47 -8.47 15.49
CA LEU A 320 -10.11 -7.73 14.41
C LEU A 320 -9.36 -7.97 13.11
N GLN A 321 -9.98 -8.74 12.21
CA GLN A 321 -9.37 -9.15 10.95
C GLN A 321 -10.14 -8.58 9.77
N PRO A 322 -9.48 -8.17 8.67
CA PRO A 322 -10.19 -7.85 7.43
C PRO A 322 -10.99 -9.07 6.95
N ALA A 323 -12.23 -8.85 6.50
CA ALA A 323 -13.03 -9.89 5.86
C ALA A 323 -12.72 -9.94 4.36
N GLN A 324 -12.93 -11.11 3.74
CA GLN A 324 -12.85 -11.22 2.28
C GLN A 324 -14.11 -10.62 1.65
N ARG A 325 -13.89 -9.80 0.61
CA ARG A 325 -14.92 -9.19 -0.26
C ARG A 325 -15.69 -8.01 0.36
N GLY A 326 -15.91 -7.01 -0.48
CA GLY A 326 -16.70 -5.80 -0.23
C GLY A 326 -16.59 -4.88 -1.45
N PHE A 327 -17.66 -4.76 -2.23
CA PHE A 327 -17.72 -3.79 -3.32
C PHE A 327 -17.91 -2.37 -2.74
N TYR A 328 -18.74 -2.26 -1.68
CA TYR A 328 -18.93 -1.05 -0.88
C TYR A 328 -18.27 -1.17 0.49
N GLY A 329 -17.23 -0.37 0.70
CA GLY A 329 -16.63 -0.14 2.01
C GLY A 329 -15.66 -1.21 2.50
N GLU A 330 -15.10 -0.96 3.69
CA GLU A 330 -14.17 -1.87 4.38
C GLU A 330 -14.97 -2.87 5.23
N THR A 331 -14.66 -4.15 5.12
CA THR A 331 -15.32 -5.23 5.85
C THR A 331 -14.36 -5.90 6.84
N TRP A 332 -14.85 -6.21 8.04
CA TRP A 332 -14.05 -6.74 9.14
C TRP A 332 -14.77 -7.86 9.89
N LEU A 333 -14.02 -8.84 10.37
CA LEU A 333 -14.45 -9.83 11.35
C LEU A 333 -13.99 -9.37 12.73
N ALA A 334 -14.95 -9.02 13.59
CA ALA A 334 -14.70 -8.62 14.97
C ALA A 334 -14.99 -9.81 15.91
N ARG A 335 -13.95 -10.45 16.41
CA ARG A 335 -14.07 -11.54 17.38
C ARG A 335 -14.15 -10.97 18.79
N THR A 336 -15.12 -11.44 19.56
CA THR A 336 -15.26 -11.20 21.00
C THR A 336 -15.08 -12.51 21.77
N PRO A 337 -14.99 -12.50 23.11
CA PRO A 337 -14.95 -13.74 23.89
C PRO A 337 -16.18 -14.65 23.70
N MET A 338 -17.32 -14.08 23.31
CA MET A 338 -18.60 -14.80 23.18
C MET A 338 -18.85 -15.28 21.75
N GLN A 339 -18.63 -14.41 20.77
CA GLN A 339 -18.90 -14.72 19.36
C GLN A 339 -18.15 -13.78 18.40
N THR A 340 -18.22 -14.10 17.11
CA THR A 340 -17.70 -13.26 16.02
C THR A 340 -18.84 -12.42 15.43
N TYR A 341 -18.51 -11.21 15.00
CA TYR A 341 -19.40 -10.30 14.30
C TYR A 341 -18.80 -9.90 12.96
N PHE A 342 -19.67 -9.56 12.00
CA PHE A 342 -19.26 -8.97 10.73
C PHE A 342 -19.49 -7.46 10.80
N VAL A 343 -18.47 -6.66 10.51
CA VAL A 343 -18.52 -5.19 10.60
C VAL A 343 -18.31 -4.62 9.21
N LYS A 344 -19.19 -3.71 8.79
CA LYS A 344 -19.11 -3.01 7.51
C LYS A 344 -18.97 -1.51 7.75
N VAL A 345 -17.99 -0.90 7.08
CA VAL A 345 -17.70 0.53 7.17
C VAL A 345 -17.81 1.14 5.78
N ASP A 346 -18.84 1.95 5.57
CA ASP A 346 -19.10 2.65 4.31
C ASP A 346 -18.51 4.08 4.32
N PRO A 347 -17.42 4.32 3.57
CA PRO A 347 -16.79 5.63 3.51
C PRO A 347 -17.48 6.61 2.55
N TRP A 348 -18.45 6.15 1.74
CA TRP A 348 -18.91 6.90 0.58
C TRP A 348 -20.18 7.69 0.88
N SER A 349 -20.06 9.01 1.01
CA SER A 349 -21.18 9.89 1.35
C SER A 349 -22.41 9.75 0.42
N TYR A 350 -22.20 9.43 -0.86
CA TYR A 350 -23.29 9.20 -1.82
C TYR A 350 -24.04 7.88 -1.60
N HIS A 351 -23.43 6.90 -0.91
CA HIS A 351 -23.99 5.57 -0.66
C HIS A 351 -24.56 5.42 0.76
N GLN A 352 -24.00 6.14 1.74
CA GLN A 352 -24.33 6.06 3.16
C GLN A 352 -25.83 6.12 3.48
N ALA A 353 -26.59 6.99 2.80
CA ALA A 353 -28.03 7.10 3.03
C ALA A 353 -28.80 5.85 2.55
N SER A 354 -28.38 5.26 1.43
CA SER A 354 -28.98 4.02 0.93
C SER A 354 -28.65 2.85 1.84
N PHE A 355 -27.39 2.77 2.29
CA PHE A 355 -26.94 1.74 3.21
C PHE A 355 -27.68 1.79 4.55
N GLN A 356 -27.86 2.96 5.17
CA GLN A 356 -28.64 3.06 6.42
C GLN A 356 -30.09 2.62 6.23
N ASN A 357 -30.68 2.96 5.09
CA ASN A 357 -32.06 2.59 4.77
C ASN A 357 -32.21 1.07 4.60
N SER A 358 -31.21 0.40 4.02
CA SER A 358 -31.23 -1.07 3.89
C SER A 358 -31.18 -1.77 5.25
N LEU A 359 -30.40 -1.26 6.20
CA LEU A 359 -30.35 -1.81 7.56
C LEU A 359 -31.72 -1.83 8.24
N ALA A 360 -32.53 -0.79 8.05
CA ALA A 360 -33.89 -0.74 8.59
C ALA A 360 -34.81 -1.78 7.97
N VAL A 361 -34.67 -2.05 6.66
CA VAL A 361 -35.44 -3.09 5.96
C VAL A 361 -35.00 -4.49 6.40
N ILE A 362 -33.70 -4.74 6.60
CA ILE A 362 -33.19 -6.01 7.15
C ILE A 362 -33.83 -6.28 8.52
N GLN A 363 -33.83 -5.30 9.41
CA GLN A 363 -34.46 -5.42 10.72
C GLN A 363 -35.96 -5.69 10.63
N TYR A 364 -36.64 -5.06 9.69
CA TYR A 364 -38.04 -5.33 9.42
C TYR A 364 -38.26 -6.79 9.00
N LEU A 365 -37.50 -7.30 8.03
CA LEU A 365 -37.59 -8.68 7.57
C LEU A 365 -37.30 -9.69 8.68
N ARG A 366 -36.30 -9.43 9.53
CA ARG A 366 -36.01 -10.24 10.73
C ARG A 366 -37.21 -10.30 11.68
N LYS A 367 -37.88 -9.16 11.91
CA LYS A 367 -39.11 -9.10 12.73
C LYS A 367 -40.29 -9.84 12.10
N GLN A 368 -40.33 -9.99 10.78
CA GLN A 368 -41.30 -10.83 10.07
C GLN A 368 -40.95 -12.33 10.08
N GLY A 369 -39.84 -12.72 10.74
CA GLY A 369 -39.44 -14.13 10.87
C GLY A 369 -38.52 -14.63 9.75
N ILE A 370 -37.94 -13.75 8.93
CA ILE A 370 -36.96 -14.13 7.92
C ILE A 370 -35.61 -14.40 8.58
N THR A 371 -35.31 -15.67 8.88
CA THR A 371 -34.12 -16.04 9.68
C THR A 371 -32.85 -16.34 8.86
N PHE A 372 -32.94 -16.37 7.53
CA PHE A 372 -31.85 -16.73 6.60
C PHE A 372 -31.13 -15.51 6.01
N ILE A 373 -31.19 -14.38 6.71
CA ILE A 373 -30.44 -13.15 6.42
C ILE A 373 -29.70 -12.72 7.70
N PRO A 374 -28.55 -12.03 7.61
CA PRO A 374 -27.82 -11.55 8.78
C PRO A 374 -28.68 -10.65 9.65
N ASP A 375 -28.62 -10.84 10.97
CA ASP A 375 -29.20 -9.86 11.88
C ASP A 375 -28.33 -8.59 11.98
N VAL A 376 -28.97 -7.44 12.20
CA VAL A 376 -28.28 -6.17 12.42
C VAL A 376 -28.18 -5.92 13.92
N ILE A 377 -26.95 -5.84 14.42
CA ILE A 377 -26.69 -5.56 15.82
C ILE A 377 -26.94 -4.08 16.09
N LEU A 378 -27.79 -3.80 17.08
CA LEU A 378 -28.09 -2.44 17.49
C LEU A 378 -26.99 -1.85 18.36
N ASN A 379 -26.70 -0.57 18.17
CA ASN A 379 -25.84 0.18 19.06
C ASN A 379 -26.53 0.44 20.42
N ARG A 380 -25.81 0.94 21.42
CA ARG A 380 -26.32 1.24 22.78
C ARG A 380 -27.51 2.21 22.80
N GLN A 381 -27.68 3.01 21.74
CA GLN A 381 -28.80 3.95 21.59
C GLN A 381 -29.99 3.34 20.84
N GLY A 382 -29.91 2.06 20.45
CA GLY A 382 -30.94 1.37 19.68
C GLY A 382 -30.91 1.66 18.17
N GLY A 383 -29.85 2.30 17.66
CA GLY A 383 -29.66 2.56 16.23
C GLY A 383 -29.00 1.39 15.48
N SER A 384 -29.31 1.23 14.20
CA SER A 384 -28.77 0.18 13.33
C SER A 384 -27.35 0.45 12.80
N ALA A 385 -26.85 1.67 12.97
CA ALA A 385 -25.51 2.08 12.57
C ALA A 385 -24.95 3.16 13.51
N THR A 386 -23.67 3.46 13.39
CA THR A 386 -23.01 4.61 14.02
C THR A 386 -22.10 5.33 13.02
N VAL A 387 -21.66 6.53 13.35
CA VAL A 387 -20.65 7.25 12.57
C VAL A 387 -19.27 7.03 13.18
N TRP A 388 -18.30 6.67 12.34
CA TRP A 388 -16.90 6.50 12.71
C TRP A 388 -16.03 7.27 11.72
N GLN A 389 -15.35 8.33 12.17
CA GLN A 389 -14.48 9.18 11.33
C GLN A 389 -15.16 9.68 10.03
N GLY A 390 -16.44 10.04 10.10
CA GLY A 390 -17.23 10.49 8.93
C GLY A 390 -17.75 9.36 8.02
N ARG A 391 -17.52 8.10 8.40
CA ARG A 391 -17.98 6.88 7.70
C ARG A 391 -19.15 6.25 8.45
N VAL A 392 -20.04 5.56 7.75
CA VAL A 392 -21.15 4.81 8.39
C VAL A 392 -20.68 3.41 8.72
N LEU A 393 -20.80 3.02 10.00
CA LEU A 393 -20.42 1.72 10.51
C LEU A 393 -21.66 0.95 10.99
N ALA A 394 -21.85 -0.24 10.45
CA ALA A 394 -22.89 -1.18 10.88
C ALA A 394 -22.26 -2.51 11.31
N VAL A 395 -22.88 -3.15 12.31
CA VAL A 395 -22.45 -4.45 12.84
C VAL A 395 -23.54 -5.47 12.58
N PHE A 396 -23.15 -6.63 12.09
CA PHE A 396 -24.03 -7.73 11.73
C PHE A 396 -23.64 -8.99 12.50
N GLU A 397 -24.60 -9.90 12.65
CA GLU A 397 -24.34 -11.29 12.95
C GLU A 397 -23.33 -11.86 11.93
N TYR A 398 -22.29 -12.54 12.42
CA TYR A 398 -21.40 -13.28 11.53
C TYR A 398 -22.02 -14.62 11.17
N ILE A 399 -22.20 -14.85 9.87
CA ILE A 399 -22.68 -16.13 9.34
C ILE A 399 -21.45 -16.91 8.84
N PRO A 400 -21.03 -17.99 9.52
CA PRO A 400 -20.01 -18.87 8.97
C PRO A 400 -20.59 -19.59 7.75
N GLY A 401 -19.81 -19.75 6.69
CA GLY A 401 -20.26 -20.45 5.49
C GLY A 401 -19.32 -20.24 4.31
N THR A 402 -19.55 -21.02 3.26
CA THR A 402 -18.86 -20.89 1.97
C THR A 402 -19.70 -20.03 1.03
N HIS A 403 -19.06 -19.05 0.37
CA HIS A 403 -19.73 -18.25 -0.66
C HIS A 403 -20.10 -19.11 -1.87
N LEU A 404 -21.29 -18.88 -2.39
CA LEU A 404 -21.73 -19.39 -3.69
C LEU A 404 -21.66 -18.24 -4.68
N ASP A 405 -20.72 -18.32 -5.62
CA ASP A 405 -20.58 -17.30 -6.67
C ASP A 405 -21.74 -17.35 -7.68
N ASP A 406 -22.40 -18.51 -7.82
CA ASP A 406 -23.61 -18.68 -8.63
C ASP A 406 -24.56 -19.66 -7.92
N CYS A 407 -25.55 -19.13 -7.20
CA CYS A 407 -26.55 -19.95 -6.52
C CYS A 407 -27.66 -20.36 -7.49
N PRO A 408 -27.92 -21.68 -7.71
CA PRO A 408 -28.98 -22.12 -8.61
C PRO A 408 -30.36 -21.57 -8.23
N ALA A 409 -31.18 -21.22 -9.23
CA ALA A 409 -32.51 -20.65 -9.00
C ALA A 409 -33.41 -21.62 -8.20
N LEU A 410 -33.33 -22.91 -8.48
CA LEU A 410 -34.09 -23.94 -7.73
C LEU A 410 -33.77 -23.94 -6.22
N GLN A 411 -32.55 -23.52 -5.84
CA GLN A 411 -32.13 -23.44 -4.44
C GLN A 411 -32.49 -22.09 -3.80
N LEU A 412 -32.41 -20.99 -4.54
CA LEU A 412 -32.63 -19.63 -4.04
C LEU A 412 -34.10 -19.25 -3.90
N TYR A 413 -34.94 -19.55 -4.88
CA TYR A 413 -36.31 -19.03 -4.95
C TYR A 413 -37.27 -19.51 -3.85
N PRO A 414 -37.11 -20.71 -3.26
CA PRO A 414 -37.86 -21.08 -2.06
C PRO A 414 -37.64 -20.12 -0.88
N TYR A 415 -36.46 -19.49 -0.80
CA TYR A 415 -36.15 -18.47 0.20
C TYR A 415 -36.68 -17.10 -0.22
N MET A 416 -36.47 -16.71 -1.49
CA MET A 416 -37.01 -15.45 -2.03
C MET A 416 -38.52 -15.36 -1.90
N LYS A 417 -39.25 -16.48 -2.10
CA LYS A 417 -40.69 -16.55 -1.87
C LYS A 417 -41.10 -16.03 -0.50
N LYS A 418 -40.41 -16.47 0.55
CA LYS A 418 -40.73 -16.07 1.93
C LYS A 418 -40.55 -14.57 2.12
N ILE A 419 -39.57 -13.97 1.45
CA ILE A 419 -39.36 -12.52 1.45
C ILE A 419 -40.49 -11.82 0.67
N TYR A 420 -40.87 -12.34 -0.50
CA TYR A 420 -41.93 -11.75 -1.32
C TYR A 420 -43.31 -11.79 -0.66
N ASP A 421 -43.56 -12.81 0.16
CA ASP A 421 -44.79 -12.95 0.93
C ASP A 421 -44.84 -12.00 2.15
N CYS A 422 -43.74 -11.32 2.50
CA CYS A 422 -43.73 -10.31 3.57
C CYS A 422 -44.41 -9.01 3.13
N PRO A 423 -45.26 -8.40 3.97
CA PRO A 423 -45.82 -7.09 3.66
C PRO A 423 -44.69 -6.04 3.53
N PRO A 424 -44.70 -5.18 2.50
CA PRO A 424 -43.61 -4.22 2.31
C PRO A 424 -43.69 -3.05 3.30
N PRO A 425 -42.58 -2.65 3.94
CA PRO A 425 -42.57 -1.51 4.87
C PRO A 425 -42.47 -0.19 4.08
N LEU A 426 -43.61 0.25 3.52
CA LEU A 426 -43.71 1.35 2.54
C LEU A 426 -43.11 2.70 3.02
N GLU A 427 -43.01 2.91 4.32
CA GLU A 427 -42.47 4.15 4.90
C GLU A 427 -40.94 4.26 4.79
N ILE A 428 -40.24 3.13 4.69
CA ILE A 428 -38.76 3.07 4.71
C ILE A 428 -38.18 2.51 3.41
N ILE A 429 -38.91 1.65 2.69
CA ILE A 429 -38.36 1.00 1.49
C ILE A 429 -38.48 1.91 0.26
N LYS A 430 -37.37 2.08 -0.47
CA LYS A 430 -37.40 2.78 -1.77
C LYS A 430 -38.22 1.98 -2.77
N LYS A 431 -38.98 2.66 -3.62
CA LYS A 431 -39.80 2.02 -4.67
C LYS A 431 -39.13 2.19 -6.03
N GLU A 432 -39.17 1.13 -6.84
CA GLU A 432 -38.76 1.16 -8.24
C GLU A 432 -39.60 2.14 -9.05
N THR A 433 -38.94 2.83 -9.98
CA THR A 433 -39.56 3.80 -10.90
C THR A 433 -39.24 3.51 -12.37
N PHE A 434 -38.45 2.46 -12.63
CA PHE A 434 -37.87 2.10 -13.91
C PHE A 434 -37.17 3.28 -14.60
N SER A 435 -36.55 4.13 -13.79
CA SER A 435 -35.85 5.32 -14.26
C SER A 435 -34.57 4.94 -15.01
N ALA A 436 -34.26 5.67 -16.08
CA ALA A 436 -33.00 5.56 -16.80
C ALA A 436 -31.95 6.59 -16.31
N GLU A 437 -32.12 7.14 -15.10
CA GLU A 437 -31.21 8.13 -14.51
C GLU A 437 -29.75 7.64 -14.48
N LYS A 438 -29.52 6.33 -14.33
CA LYS A 438 -28.18 5.72 -14.37
C LYS A 438 -27.44 6.02 -15.67
N VAL A 439 -28.14 6.18 -16.80
CA VAL A 439 -27.54 6.60 -18.08
C VAL A 439 -27.08 8.05 -18.01
N THR A 440 -27.87 8.93 -17.40
CA THR A 440 -27.52 10.34 -17.21
C THR A 440 -26.35 10.51 -16.23
N ILE A 441 -26.31 9.69 -15.17
CA ILE A 441 -25.16 9.63 -14.26
C ILE A 441 -23.92 9.18 -15.03
N PHE A 442 -24.04 8.10 -15.81
CA PHE A 442 -22.95 7.59 -16.63
C PHE A 442 -22.39 8.65 -17.57
N SER A 443 -23.25 9.36 -18.33
CA SER A 443 -22.78 10.41 -19.25
C SER A 443 -21.94 11.49 -18.55
N ARG A 444 -22.32 11.88 -17.32
CA ARG A 444 -21.54 12.85 -16.53
C ARG A 444 -20.22 12.27 -16.02
N LEU A 445 -20.25 11.02 -15.55
CA LEU A 445 -19.06 10.37 -15.00
C LEU A 445 -18.04 10.06 -16.10
N ALA A 446 -18.48 9.60 -17.27
CA ALA A 446 -17.62 9.26 -18.41
C ALA A 446 -16.83 10.47 -18.95
N GLU A 447 -17.35 11.69 -18.76
CA GLU A 447 -16.69 12.94 -19.14
C GLU A 447 -15.84 13.54 -18.01
N HIS A 448 -15.74 12.88 -16.86
CA HIS A 448 -15.03 13.45 -15.71
C HIS A 448 -13.52 13.58 -15.98
N PRO A 449 -12.91 14.75 -15.72
CA PRO A 449 -11.51 15.02 -16.08
C PRO A 449 -10.53 14.07 -15.41
N ASP A 450 -10.82 13.69 -14.16
CA ASP A 450 -9.95 12.85 -13.32
C ASP A 450 -9.97 11.36 -13.67
N LEU A 451 -10.71 10.95 -14.71
CA LEU A 451 -10.66 9.56 -15.17
C LEU A 451 -9.28 9.23 -15.80
N PRO A 452 -8.68 8.07 -15.46
CA PRO A 452 -7.46 7.59 -16.09
C PRO A 452 -7.61 7.36 -17.61
N ASP A 453 -6.51 7.54 -18.35
CA ASP A 453 -6.53 7.45 -19.83
C ASP A 453 -6.94 6.07 -20.34
N ASN A 454 -6.48 4.99 -19.71
CA ASN A 454 -6.88 3.62 -20.07
C ASN A 454 -8.39 3.39 -19.92
N VAL A 455 -9.03 4.02 -18.92
CA VAL A 455 -10.48 3.97 -18.74
C VAL A 455 -11.19 4.77 -19.82
N LYS A 456 -10.69 5.98 -20.13
CA LYS A 456 -11.22 6.81 -21.23
C LYS A 456 -11.14 6.07 -22.57
N GLU A 457 -10.02 5.40 -22.85
CA GLU A 457 -9.82 4.59 -24.05
C GLU A 457 -10.79 3.40 -24.10
N ALA A 458 -10.97 2.67 -23.00
CA ALA A 458 -11.90 1.54 -22.93
C ALA A 458 -13.38 1.98 -23.07
N LEU A 459 -13.75 3.13 -22.50
CA LEU A 459 -15.07 3.72 -22.71
C LEU A 459 -15.25 4.13 -24.18
N GLN A 460 -14.23 4.73 -24.79
CA GLN A 460 -14.27 5.17 -26.17
C GLN A 460 -14.37 4.00 -27.15
N SER A 461 -13.67 2.89 -26.90
CA SER A 461 -13.71 1.70 -27.75
C SER A 461 -15.09 1.05 -27.77
N ARG A 462 -15.83 1.10 -26.65
CA ARG A 462 -17.17 0.53 -26.50
C ARG A 462 -18.30 1.57 -26.60
N TRP A 463 -17.99 2.82 -26.98
CA TRP A 463 -18.92 3.93 -26.88
C TRP A 463 -20.24 3.73 -27.64
N ALA A 464 -20.18 3.17 -28.85
CA ALA A 464 -21.36 2.90 -29.66
C ALA A 464 -22.30 1.88 -29.00
N ASP A 465 -21.74 0.85 -28.37
CA ASP A 465 -22.52 -0.15 -27.63
C ASP A 465 -23.12 0.47 -26.37
N LEU A 466 -22.35 1.28 -25.63
CA LEU A 466 -22.84 1.99 -24.44
C LEU A 466 -24.01 2.94 -24.77
N GLN A 467 -23.96 3.62 -25.91
CA GLN A 467 -25.08 4.43 -26.41
C GLN A 467 -26.31 3.58 -26.76
N THR A 468 -26.08 2.42 -27.36
CA THR A 468 -27.14 1.46 -27.69
C THR A 468 -27.80 0.93 -26.42
N TYR A 469 -27.01 0.45 -25.46
CA TYR A 469 -27.48 -0.03 -24.15
C TYR A 469 -28.26 1.05 -23.40
N GLY A 470 -27.75 2.29 -23.39
CA GLY A 470 -28.45 3.41 -22.76
C GLY A 470 -29.79 3.73 -23.43
N SER A 471 -29.88 3.59 -24.76
CA SER A 471 -31.12 3.77 -25.52
C SER A 471 -32.12 2.64 -25.25
N ARG A 472 -31.65 1.39 -25.17
CA ARG A 472 -32.48 0.23 -24.80
C ARG A 472 -33.00 0.35 -23.37
N LEU A 473 -32.16 0.71 -22.41
CA LEU A 473 -32.59 0.95 -21.02
C LEU A 473 -33.69 2.01 -20.93
N LYS A 474 -33.55 3.13 -21.65
CA LYS A 474 -34.58 4.19 -21.73
C LYS A 474 -35.88 3.68 -22.36
N ALA A 475 -35.80 2.90 -23.43
CA ALA A 475 -36.98 2.34 -24.10
C ALA A 475 -37.73 1.35 -23.20
N LEU A 476 -37.00 0.38 -22.64
CA LEU A 476 -37.53 -0.64 -21.72
C LEU A 476 -38.09 0.00 -20.45
N GLY A 477 -37.41 1.00 -19.90
CA GLY A 477 -37.91 1.75 -18.73
C GLY A 477 -39.28 2.38 -18.98
N ARG A 478 -39.46 3.03 -20.13
CA ARG A 478 -40.78 3.60 -20.53
C ARG A 478 -41.87 2.54 -20.69
N LEU A 479 -41.53 1.33 -21.12
CA LEU A 479 -42.48 0.23 -21.20
C LEU A 479 -42.86 -0.28 -19.80
N CYS A 480 -41.86 -0.50 -18.93
CA CYS A 480 -42.05 -0.98 -17.57
C CYS A 480 -42.84 0.02 -16.71
N GLN A 481 -42.68 1.34 -16.94
CA GLN A 481 -43.43 2.39 -16.26
C GLN A 481 -44.95 2.34 -16.46
N LYS A 482 -45.44 1.59 -17.47
CA LYS A 482 -46.88 1.43 -17.72
C LYS A 482 -47.58 0.60 -16.65
N ASP A 483 -46.83 -0.23 -15.91
CA ASP A 483 -47.34 -1.04 -14.81
C ASP A 483 -46.35 -1.06 -13.64
N LEU A 484 -46.77 -0.47 -12.51
CA LEU A 484 -46.02 -0.43 -11.25
C LEU A 484 -46.71 -1.27 -10.14
N SER A 485 -47.53 -2.25 -10.54
CA SER A 485 -48.19 -3.20 -9.64
C SER A 485 -47.33 -4.44 -9.41
N GLY A 486 -47.72 -5.25 -8.42
CA GLY A 486 -47.05 -6.53 -8.12
C GLY A 486 -45.64 -6.40 -7.53
N PHE A 487 -45.29 -5.23 -6.97
CA PHE A 487 -43.98 -5.04 -6.36
C PHE A 487 -43.89 -5.71 -4.99
N VAL A 488 -42.74 -6.32 -4.75
CA VAL A 488 -42.39 -7.05 -3.54
C VAL A 488 -41.03 -6.54 -3.01
N ILE A 489 -40.66 -6.95 -1.81
CA ILE A 489 -39.32 -6.65 -1.28
C ILE A 489 -38.30 -7.49 -2.08
N THR A 490 -37.38 -6.82 -2.78
CA THR A 490 -36.36 -7.46 -3.63
C THR A 490 -34.96 -7.14 -3.14
N HIS A 491 -34.05 -8.08 -3.37
CA HIS A 491 -32.63 -7.94 -3.06
C HIS A 491 -31.92 -7.09 -4.12
N GLY A 492 -32.02 -7.51 -5.39
CA GLY A 492 -31.38 -6.91 -6.57
C GLY A 492 -30.29 -7.78 -7.17
N ASP A 493 -29.53 -8.45 -6.32
CA ASP A 493 -28.37 -9.23 -6.73
C ASP A 493 -28.19 -10.50 -5.86
N ALA A 494 -29.27 -11.20 -5.56
CA ALA A 494 -29.22 -12.31 -4.59
C ALA A 494 -28.41 -13.52 -5.08
N GLY A 495 -28.38 -13.77 -6.40
CA GLY A 495 -27.75 -14.95 -6.99
C GLY A 495 -26.25 -15.08 -6.71
N GLY A 496 -25.53 -13.95 -6.64
CA GLY A 496 -24.10 -13.91 -6.29
C GLY A 496 -23.80 -13.62 -4.81
N ASN A 497 -24.83 -13.38 -3.99
CA ASN A 497 -24.68 -12.97 -2.60
C ASN A 497 -25.27 -14.01 -1.63
N CYS A 498 -24.97 -15.27 -1.91
CA CYS A 498 -25.40 -16.42 -1.13
C CYS A 498 -24.24 -17.05 -0.34
N LEU A 499 -24.53 -17.46 0.89
CA LEU A 499 -23.65 -18.24 1.76
C LEU A 499 -24.28 -19.60 2.05
N MET A 500 -23.48 -20.66 1.99
CA MET A 500 -23.88 -22.01 2.37
C MET A 500 -23.22 -22.42 3.69
N ASN A 501 -24.02 -22.82 4.67
CA ASN A 501 -23.56 -23.28 5.97
C ASN A 501 -24.26 -24.57 6.36
N ASP A 502 -23.55 -25.71 6.28
CA ASP A 502 -24.08 -27.04 6.64
C ASP A 502 -25.49 -27.27 6.09
N GLU A 503 -25.66 -27.09 4.77
CA GLU A 503 -26.91 -27.21 3.99
C GLU A 503 -27.94 -26.08 4.13
N LYS A 504 -27.68 -25.06 4.96
CA LYS A 504 -28.53 -23.86 5.07
C LYS A 504 -28.01 -22.74 4.18
N LEU A 505 -28.91 -22.21 3.36
CA LEU A 505 -28.66 -21.03 2.54
C LEU A 505 -28.91 -19.77 3.37
N PHE A 506 -28.00 -18.80 3.24
CA PHE A 506 -28.16 -17.45 3.76
C PHE A 506 -27.95 -16.44 2.63
N ILE A 507 -28.74 -15.37 2.64
CA ILE A 507 -28.67 -14.28 1.65
C ILE A 507 -28.08 -13.05 2.35
N VAL A 508 -26.96 -12.55 1.84
CA VAL A 508 -26.19 -11.45 2.43
C VAL A 508 -26.13 -10.25 1.47
N ASP A 509 -25.53 -9.14 1.90
CA ASP A 509 -25.30 -7.93 1.09
C ASP A 509 -26.55 -7.21 0.56
N TRP A 510 -27.45 -6.87 1.49
CA TRP A 510 -28.74 -6.21 1.23
C TRP A 510 -28.65 -4.70 0.91
N ASP A 511 -27.49 -4.17 0.50
CA ASP A 511 -27.23 -2.74 0.33
C ASP A 511 -28.20 -2.01 -0.61
N THR A 512 -28.71 -2.74 -1.61
CA THR A 512 -29.57 -2.18 -2.67
C THR A 512 -31.03 -2.60 -2.57
N VAL A 513 -31.49 -3.03 -1.39
CA VAL A 513 -32.88 -3.48 -1.17
C VAL A 513 -33.91 -2.46 -1.65
N MET A 514 -34.94 -2.94 -2.34
CA MET A 514 -35.94 -2.10 -2.98
C MET A 514 -37.30 -2.81 -3.10
N LEU A 515 -38.37 -2.03 -3.06
CA LEU A 515 -39.70 -2.47 -3.47
C LEU A 515 -39.80 -2.42 -5.00
N ALA A 516 -39.71 -3.59 -5.63
CA ALA A 516 -39.59 -3.76 -7.07
C ALA A 516 -40.29 -5.05 -7.51
N PRO A 517 -40.49 -5.31 -8.81
CA PRO A 517 -41.08 -6.56 -9.26
C PRO A 517 -40.04 -7.70 -9.16
N VAL A 518 -40.51 -8.96 -9.13
CA VAL A 518 -39.65 -10.13 -8.90
C VAL A 518 -38.50 -10.26 -9.90
N GLU A 519 -38.65 -9.71 -11.10
CA GLU A 519 -37.61 -9.73 -12.15
C GLU A 519 -36.32 -9.04 -11.72
N ARG A 520 -36.40 -8.12 -10.75
CA ARG A 520 -35.22 -7.46 -10.18
C ARG A 520 -34.26 -8.44 -9.50
N ASP A 521 -34.74 -9.59 -9.03
CA ASP A 521 -33.90 -10.61 -8.41
C ASP A 521 -33.49 -11.73 -9.38
N THR A 522 -34.03 -11.72 -10.61
CA THR A 522 -33.94 -12.88 -11.52
C THR A 522 -33.08 -12.63 -12.75
N TRP A 523 -32.83 -11.36 -13.10
CA TRP A 523 -32.03 -10.96 -14.26
C TRP A 523 -30.64 -11.64 -14.31
N ILE A 524 -30.08 -11.96 -13.13
CA ILE A 524 -28.77 -12.62 -13.02
C ILE A 524 -28.73 -13.99 -13.69
N TYR A 525 -29.86 -14.68 -13.87
CA TYR A 525 -29.93 -16.00 -14.52
C TYR A 525 -30.03 -15.95 -16.05
N MET A 526 -29.98 -14.76 -16.66
CA MET A 526 -30.07 -14.58 -18.12
C MET A 526 -28.75 -14.87 -18.88
N HIS A 527 -27.79 -15.57 -18.28
CA HIS A 527 -26.47 -15.83 -18.89
C HIS A 527 -26.41 -17.09 -19.74
N ASP A 528 -27.28 -18.07 -19.47
CA ASP A 528 -27.38 -19.28 -20.27
C ASP A 528 -28.79 -19.87 -20.25
N ARG A 529 -29.05 -20.80 -21.17
CA ARG A 529 -30.38 -21.37 -21.38
C ARG A 529 -30.85 -22.25 -20.21
N SER A 530 -29.96 -23.00 -19.57
CA SER A 530 -30.34 -23.89 -18.47
C SER A 530 -30.77 -23.10 -17.24
N SER A 531 -29.97 -22.10 -16.85
CA SER A 531 -30.29 -21.18 -15.75
C SER A 531 -31.57 -20.40 -16.00
N LEU A 532 -31.79 -19.95 -17.24
CA LEU A 532 -33.03 -19.29 -17.64
C LEU A 532 -34.26 -20.20 -17.49
N VAL A 533 -34.16 -21.48 -17.89
CA VAL A 533 -35.26 -22.44 -17.77
C VAL A 533 -35.61 -22.68 -16.31
N GLU A 534 -34.61 -22.93 -15.45
CA GLU A 534 -34.84 -23.11 -14.01
C GLU A 534 -35.51 -21.88 -13.39
N MET A 535 -35.03 -20.69 -13.74
CA MET A 535 -35.61 -19.43 -13.26
C MET A 535 -37.05 -19.25 -13.73
N VAL A 536 -37.38 -19.54 -14.99
CA VAL A 536 -38.76 -19.44 -15.51
C VAL A 536 -39.69 -20.43 -14.82
N GLU A 537 -39.24 -21.66 -14.56
CA GLU A 537 -40.00 -22.65 -13.79
C GLU A 537 -40.31 -22.15 -12.38
N GLN A 538 -39.34 -21.51 -11.71
CA GLN A 538 -39.56 -20.89 -10.41
C GLN A 538 -40.53 -19.71 -10.52
N LEU A 539 -40.35 -18.80 -11.48
CA LEU A 539 -41.20 -17.62 -11.66
C LEU A 539 -42.65 -17.97 -11.99
N ALA A 540 -42.91 -19.10 -12.65
CA ALA A 540 -44.26 -19.59 -12.88
C ALA A 540 -45.06 -19.80 -11.56
N LEU A 541 -44.36 -20.09 -10.45
CA LEU A 541 -44.98 -20.22 -9.11
C LEU A 541 -45.43 -18.87 -8.53
N PHE A 542 -45.02 -17.75 -9.13
CA PHE A 542 -45.29 -16.38 -8.67
C PHE A 542 -46.13 -15.56 -9.66
N GLY A 543 -46.72 -16.22 -10.67
CA GLY A 543 -47.52 -15.54 -11.71
C GLY A 543 -46.75 -15.23 -13.00
N GLY A 544 -45.51 -15.74 -13.13
CA GLY A 544 -44.67 -15.56 -14.31
C GLY A 544 -43.74 -14.35 -14.20
N ALA A 545 -42.99 -14.11 -15.28
CA ALA A 545 -42.07 -12.99 -15.42
C ALA A 545 -42.48 -12.15 -16.63
N ASP A 546 -42.41 -10.83 -16.52
CA ASP A 546 -42.43 -9.93 -17.67
C ASP A 546 -41.04 -9.89 -18.32
N PRO A 547 -40.88 -10.43 -19.54
CA PRO A 547 -39.59 -10.41 -20.22
C PRO A 547 -39.06 -9.00 -20.47
N THR A 548 -39.94 -8.00 -20.55
CA THR A 548 -39.57 -6.59 -20.68
C THR A 548 -38.84 -6.10 -19.43
N ARG A 549 -39.33 -6.47 -18.24
CA ARG A 549 -38.71 -6.12 -16.95
C ARG A 549 -37.38 -6.86 -16.74
N LEU A 550 -37.31 -8.13 -17.15
CA LEU A 550 -36.06 -8.91 -17.19
C LEU A 550 -34.98 -8.20 -18.02
N CYS A 551 -35.32 -7.84 -19.26
CA CYS A 551 -34.40 -7.12 -20.14
C CYS A 551 -34.02 -5.75 -19.58
N TYR A 552 -34.98 -5.02 -18.97
CA TYR A 552 -34.70 -3.75 -18.30
C TYR A 552 -33.60 -3.90 -17.25
N TYR A 553 -33.72 -4.90 -16.36
CA TYR A 553 -32.76 -5.08 -15.28
C TYR A 553 -31.38 -5.52 -15.75
N CYS A 554 -31.25 -6.25 -16.86
CA CYS A 554 -29.93 -6.52 -17.46
C CYS A 554 -29.17 -5.23 -17.79
N TYR A 555 -29.82 -4.27 -18.47
CA TYR A 555 -29.18 -2.99 -18.77
C TYR A 555 -29.07 -2.08 -17.55
N ASP A 556 -30.05 -2.10 -16.65
CA ASP A 556 -30.03 -1.27 -15.44
C ASP A 556 -28.87 -1.64 -14.52
N PHE A 557 -28.66 -2.93 -14.27
CA PHE A 557 -27.52 -3.42 -13.50
C PHE A 557 -26.20 -3.23 -14.23
N PHE A 558 -26.19 -3.32 -15.57
CA PHE A 558 -24.99 -2.97 -16.32
C PHE A 558 -24.53 -1.52 -16.05
N PHE A 559 -25.46 -0.57 -16.13
CA PHE A 559 -25.15 0.82 -15.80
C PHE A 559 -24.97 1.05 -14.30
N HIS A 560 -25.53 0.20 -13.43
CA HIS A 560 -25.23 0.23 -12.00
C HIS A 560 -23.75 -0.02 -11.76
N TYR A 561 -23.21 -1.20 -12.11
CA TYR A 561 -21.80 -1.52 -11.87
C TYR A 561 -20.86 -0.54 -12.59
N LEU A 562 -21.17 -0.17 -13.84
CA LEU A 562 -20.39 0.81 -14.59
C LEU A 562 -20.27 2.16 -13.84
N ASN A 563 -21.38 2.68 -13.34
CA ASN A 563 -21.38 3.92 -12.56
C ASN A 563 -20.59 3.78 -11.26
N GLU A 564 -20.67 2.63 -10.60
CA GLU A 564 -19.98 2.43 -9.33
C GLU A 564 -18.47 2.32 -9.49
N TYR A 565 -17.99 1.63 -10.54
CA TYR A 565 -16.57 1.66 -10.90
C TYR A 565 -16.09 3.10 -11.12
N LEU A 566 -16.81 3.88 -11.93
CA LEU A 566 -16.46 5.27 -12.23
C LEU A 566 -16.47 6.15 -10.97
N LYS A 567 -17.50 6.04 -10.12
CA LYS A 567 -17.58 6.78 -8.86
C LYS A 567 -16.42 6.41 -7.92
N ASN A 568 -16.08 5.13 -7.82
CA ASN A 568 -14.98 4.68 -6.97
C ASN A 568 -13.63 5.20 -7.47
N ILE A 569 -13.41 5.25 -8.78
CA ILE A 569 -12.20 5.85 -9.38
C ILE A 569 -12.13 7.33 -9.03
N ILE A 570 -13.22 8.08 -9.29
CA ILE A 570 -13.26 9.54 -9.11
C ILE A 570 -13.16 9.93 -7.63
N ALA A 571 -13.77 9.17 -6.72
CA ALA A 571 -13.80 9.48 -5.30
C ALA A 571 -12.56 8.98 -4.54
N SER A 572 -11.72 8.12 -5.13
CA SER A 572 -10.55 7.55 -4.48
C SER A 572 -9.35 8.49 -4.58
N THR A 573 -8.73 8.78 -3.44
CA THR A 573 -7.46 9.52 -3.36
C THR A 573 -6.23 8.60 -3.34
N ASP A 574 -6.42 7.27 -3.29
CA ASP A 574 -5.37 6.25 -3.31
C ASP A 574 -5.04 5.84 -4.76
N PRO A 575 -3.83 6.14 -5.29
CA PRO A 575 -3.44 5.80 -6.65
C PRO A 575 -3.41 4.30 -6.94
N GLN A 576 -3.05 3.45 -5.97
CA GLN A 576 -3.02 1.99 -6.17
C GLN A 576 -4.44 1.42 -6.27
N ARG A 577 -5.37 1.97 -5.49
CA ARG A 577 -6.78 1.64 -5.59
C ARG A 577 -7.37 2.12 -6.93
N VAL A 578 -7.06 3.35 -7.34
CA VAL A 578 -7.47 3.88 -8.66
C VAL A 578 -6.98 2.98 -9.78
N GLN A 579 -5.71 2.58 -9.77
CA GLN A 579 -5.15 1.69 -10.79
C GLN A 579 -5.85 0.33 -10.83
N ARG A 580 -6.08 -0.30 -9.68
CA ARG A 580 -6.76 -1.60 -9.57
C ARG A 580 -8.19 -1.55 -10.09
N ILE A 581 -8.99 -0.59 -9.60
CA ILE A 581 -10.39 -0.43 -10.01
C ILE A 581 -10.49 -0.03 -11.50
N SER A 582 -9.50 0.72 -12.01
CA SER A 582 -9.41 1.02 -13.43
C SER A 582 -9.16 -0.23 -14.27
N ALA A 583 -8.30 -1.15 -13.83
CA ALA A 583 -8.09 -2.43 -14.51
C ALA A 583 -9.37 -3.29 -14.48
N GLU A 584 -10.02 -3.41 -13.32
CA GLU A 584 -11.30 -4.12 -13.18
C GLU A 584 -12.40 -3.52 -14.08
N LEU A 585 -12.47 -2.20 -14.20
CA LEU A 585 -13.40 -1.52 -15.10
C LEU A 585 -13.07 -1.77 -16.58
N VAL A 586 -11.78 -1.78 -16.94
CA VAL A 586 -11.36 -2.12 -18.30
C VAL A 586 -11.78 -3.56 -18.63
N ASP A 587 -11.55 -4.51 -17.73
CA ASP A 587 -12.00 -5.91 -17.88
C ASP A 587 -13.52 -6.00 -17.99
N TYR A 588 -14.25 -5.24 -17.16
CA TYR A 588 -15.72 -5.13 -17.23
C TYR A 588 -16.20 -4.57 -18.57
N LEU A 589 -15.39 -3.76 -19.27
CA LEU A 589 -15.74 -3.19 -20.58
C LEU A 589 -15.33 -4.08 -21.75
N THR A 590 -14.33 -4.97 -21.62
CA THR A 590 -13.76 -5.74 -22.74
C THR A 590 -14.31 -7.17 -22.88
N GLU A 591 -14.32 -7.97 -21.80
CA GLU A 591 -14.81 -9.35 -21.80
C GLU A 591 -15.47 -9.66 -20.46
N ASN A 592 -16.80 -9.53 -20.39
CA ASN A 592 -17.50 -9.46 -19.12
C ASN A 592 -18.54 -10.57 -18.93
N TRP A 593 -18.64 -11.06 -17.69
CA TRP A 593 -19.69 -11.96 -17.23
C TRP A 593 -21.11 -11.42 -17.53
N ILE A 594 -21.31 -10.11 -17.58
CA ILE A 594 -22.62 -9.51 -17.87
C ILE A 594 -23.00 -9.54 -19.36
N ASP A 595 -22.05 -9.71 -20.28
CA ASP A 595 -22.30 -9.60 -21.72
C ASP A 595 -23.25 -10.68 -22.23
N ALA A 596 -23.18 -11.89 -21.67
CA ALA A 596 -24.12 -12.96 -21.99
C ALA A 596 -25.58 -12.57 -21.65
N ARG A 597 -25.79 -11.83 -20.56
CA ARG A 597 -27.10 -11.35 -20.11
C ARG A 597 -27.62 -10.22 -21.00
N LEU A 598 -26.72 -9.32 -21.43
CA LEU A 598 -27.04 -8.28 -22.40
C LEU A 598 -27.38 -8.88 -23.77
N ALA A 599 -26.62 -9.87 -24.23
CA ALA A 599 -26.88 -10.57 -25.50
C ALA A 599 -28.23 -11.31 -25.47
N ALA A 600 -28.59 -11.93 -24.35
CA ALA A 600 -29.91 -12.53 -24.15
C ALA A 600 -31.03 -11.47 -24.19
N ALA A 601 -30.83 -10.32 -23.52
CA ALA A 601 -31.76 -9.20 -23.57
C ALA A 601 -31.86 -8.58 -24.98
N ASP A 602 -30.78 -8.61 -25.76
CA ASP A 602 -30.73 -8.07 -27.12
C ASP A 602 -31.61 -8.86 -28.08
N GLN A 603 -31.73 -10.18 -27.88
CA GLN A 603 -32.59 -11.08 -28.67
C GLN A 603 -34.09 -10.80 -28.46
N TYR A 604 -34.47 -10.08 -27.41
CA TYR A 604 -35.85 -9.70 -27.18
C TYR A 604 -36.24 -8.50 -28.07
N PRO A 605 -37.20 -8.64 -28.99
CA PRO A 605 -37.57 -7.54 -29.89
C PRO A 605 -38.20 -6.40 -29.10
N LEU A 606 -37.62 -5.20 -29.21
CA LEU A 606 -38.29 -3.97 -28.80
C LEU A 606 -39.31 -3.61 -29.88
N LEU A 607 -40.60 -3.89 -29.62
CA LEU A 607 -41.70 -3.49 -30.50
C LEU A 607 -41.84 -1.98 -30.61
#